data_AF-A0A6B3H619-F1
#
_entry.id   AF-A0A6B3H619-F1
#
_cell.length_a   1.000
_cell.length_b   1.000
_cell.length_c   1.000
_cell.angle_alpha   90.00
_cell.angle_beta   90.00
_cell.angle_gamma   90.00
#
_symmetry.space_group_name_H-M   'P 1'
#
loop_
_entity.id
_entity.type
_entity.pdbx_description
1 polymer ?
#
loop_
_entity_poly.entity_id
_entity_poly.type
_entity_poly.pdbx_seq_one_letter_code
_entity_poly.pdbx_strand_id
1 'polypeptide(L)'
;QPLPDPPAATTAAGTWLVVLPAGHDDARVRGPLLALTEAGATVVTAELTADAVHRTDLADTLATALGGLVPTGVLSLLAAADRPHPDHPALPTGTALTVA
;
A
#
# COMPACT_ATOMS: atom_id res chain seq x y z
N GLN A 1 28.76 -13.79 -13.85
CA GLN A 1 28.45 -14.59 -12.64
C GLN A 1 27.00 -14.35 -12.28
N PRO A 2 26.18 -15.37 -12.00
CA PRO A 2 24.82 -15.18 -11.50
C PRO A 2 24.86 -14.45 -10.15
N LEU A 3 23.88 -13.59 -9.89
CA LEU A 3 23.73 -12.99 -8.56
C LEU A 3 23.42 -14.10 -7.55
N PRO A 4 24.04 -14.08 -6.36
CA PRO A 4 23.68 -15.02 -5.31
C PRO A 4 22.22 -14.82 -4.92
N ASP A 5 21.55 -15.92 -4.57
CA ASP A 5 20.20 -15.83 -4.03
C ASP A 5 20.21 -14.99 -2.75
N PRO A 6 19.23 -14.09 -2.58
CA PRO A 6 19.10 -13.35 -1.34
C PRO A 6 18.90 -14.33 -0.17
N PRO A 7 19.36 -13.96 1.03
CA PRO A 7 19.12 -14.76 2.22
C PRO A 7 17.61 -15.00 2.39
N ALA A 8 17.27 -16.13 3.01
CA ALA A 8 15.88 -16.49 3.30
C ALA A 8 15.15 -15.29 3.94
N ALA A 9 14.02 -14.92 3.35
CA ALA A 9 13.29 -13.74 3.77
C ALA A 9 12.90 -13.87 5.25
N THR A 10 13.15 -12.82 6.02
CA THR A 10 12.64 -12.71 7.39
C THR A 10 11.12 -12.74 7.33
N THR A 11 10.48 -13.49 8.23
CA THR A 11 9.01 -13.61 8.30
C THR A 11 8.37 -12.23 8.46
N ALA A 12 7.29 -11.94 7.73
CA ALA A 12 6.52 -10.70 7.87
C ALA A 12 5.48 -10.78 9.00
N ALA A 13 5.79 -11.50 10.07
CA ALA A 13 4.86 -11.73 11.17
C ALA A 13 4.37 -10.42 11.81
N GLY A 14 3.13 -10.42 12.28
CA GLY A 14 2.49 -9.25 12.90
C GLY A 14 1.48 -8.56 11.97
N THR A 15 1.01 -7.38 12.37
CA THR A 15 -0.01 -6.63 11.61
C THR A 15 0.67 -5.77 10.55
N TRP A 16 0.31 -5.93 9.29
CA TRP A 16 0.80 -5.10 8.20
C TRP A 16 -0.32 -4.25 7.61
N LEU A 17 -0.12 -2.93 7.60
CA LEU A 17 -1.00 -2.02 6.89
C LEU A 17 -0.59 -1.98 5.42
N VAL A 18 -1.51 -2.28 4.52
CA VAL A 18 -1.30 -2.19 3.08
C VAL A 18 -2.16 -1.06 2.53
N VAL A 19 -1.50 -0.06 1.95
CA VAL A 19 -2.16 1.13 1.38
C VAL A 19 -2.33 0.94 -0.12
N LEU A 20 -3.57 1.02 -0.59
CA LEU A 20 -3.97 0.68 -1.96
C LEU A 20 -4.72 1.84 -2.60
N PRO A 21 -4.59 2.07 -3.92
CA PRO A 21 -5.50 2.94 -4.63
C PRO A 21 -6.86 2.22 -4.77
N ALA A 22 -7.96 2.93 -4.48
CA ALA A 22 -9.30 2.38 -4.54
C ALA A 22 -9.60 1.78 -5.92
N GLY A 23 -10.32 0.66 -5.94
CA GLY A 23 -10.70 -0.05 -7.18
C GLY A 23 -9.55 -0.72 -7.93
N HIS A 24 -8.37 -0.88 -7.33
CA HIS A 24 -7.26 -1.66 -7.90
C HIS A 24 -7.17 -3.05 -7.27
N ASP A 25 -7.38 -4.08 -8.09
CA ASP A 25 -7.30 -5.49 -7.70
C ASP A 25 -6.43 -6.33 -8.65
N ASP A 26 -5.57 -5.67 -9.43
CA ASP A 26 -4.73 -6.34 -10.43
C ASP A 26 -3.59 -7.18 -9.79
N ALA A 27 -2.83 -7.88 -10.62
CA ALA A 27 -1.76 -8.78 -10.14
C ALA A 27 -0.67 -8.04 -9.32
N ARG A 28 -0.45 -6.76 -9.57
CA ARG A 28 0.50 -5.90 -8.83
C ARG A 28 0.01 -5.59 -7.42
N VAL A 29 -1.30 -5.72 -7.16
CA VAL A 29 -1.89 -5.62 -5.81
C VAL A 29 -2.00 -7.00 -5.16
N ARG A 30 -2.56 -7.98 -5.88
CA ARG A 30 -2.80 -9.33 -5.34
C ARG A 30 -1.53 -10.08 -4.96
N GLY A 31 -0.47 -9.97 -5.76
CA GLY A 31 0.79 -10.67 -5.51
C GLY A 31 1.43 -10.29 -4.16
N PRO A 32 1.65 -9.00 -3.87
CA PRO A 32 2.20 -8.56 -2.59
C PRO A 32 1.31 -8.89 -1.38
N LEU A 33 -0.02 -8.80 -1.51
CA LEU A 33 -0.96 -9.19 -0.44
C LEU A 33 -0.83 -10.68 -0.10
N LEU A 34 -0.77 -11.53 -1.13
CA LEU A 34 -0.58 -12.97 -0.96
C LEU A 34 0.78 -13.25 -0.31
N ALA A 35 1.85 -12.65 -0.80
CA ALA A 35 3.20 -12.84 -0.28
C ALA A 35 3.33 -12.43 1.20
N LEU A 36 2.69 -11.32 1.62
CA LEU A 36 2.65 -10.92 3.03
C LEU A 36 1.92 -11.95 3.89
N THR A 37 0.77 -12.42 3.43
CA THR A 37 -0.04 -13.42 4.14
C THR A 37 0.73 -14.74 4.27
N GLU A 38 1.36 -15.22 3.20
CA GLU A 38 2.21 -16.43 3.20
C GLU A 38 3.45 -16.28 4.09
N ALA A 39 3.97 -15.06 4.25
CA ALA A 39 5.05 -14.74 5.16
C ALA A 39 4.60 -14.57 6.64
N GLY A 40 3.31 -14.79 6.94
CA GLY A 40 2.76 -14.79 8.29
C GLY A 40 2.15 -13.46 8.76
N ALA A 41 1.95 -12.49 7.87
CA ALA A 41 1.32 -11.22 8.21
C ALA A 41 -0.19 -11.35 8.42
N THR A 42 -0.73 -10.61 9.39
CA THR A 42 -2.14 -10.21 9.41
C THR A 42 -2.27 -8.91 8.63
N VAL A 43 -2.88 -8.98 7.45
CA VAL A 43 -2.99 -7.83 6.55
C VAL A 43 -4.23 -7.01 6.86
N VAL A 44 -4.05 -5.70 7.06
CA VAL A 44 -5.09 -4.68 7.16
C VAL A 44 -4.95 -3.77 5.94
N THR A 45 -6.02 -3.57 5.17
CA THR A 45 -5.98 -2.71 3.98
C THR A 45 -6.58 -1.35 4.24
N ALA A 46 -5.97 -0.30 3.68
CA ALA A 46 -6.54 1.03 3.57
C ALA A 46 -6.60 1.43 2.10
N GLU A 47 -7.80 1.68 1.59
CA GLU A 47 -8.02 2.12 0.22
C GLU A 47 -8.12 3.64 0.14
N LEU A 48 -7.37 4.23 -0.78
CA LEU A 48 -7.36 5.67 -1.02
C LEU A 48 -7.96 5.98 -2.39
N THR A 49 -8.98 6.81 -2.40
CA THR A 49 -9.52 7.43 -3.60
C THR A 49 -8.60 8.56 -4.07
N ALA A 50 -8.71 8.95 -5.35
CA ALA A 50 -7.84 9.98 -5.91
C ALA A 50 -8.02 11.35 -5.23
N ASP A 51 -9.19 11.64 -4.66
CA ASP A 51 -9.47 12.87 -3.92
C ASP A 51 -8.81 12.95 -2.53
N ALA A 52 -8.17 11.88 -2.04
CA ALA A 52 -7.44 11.85 -0.76
C ALA A 52 -6.08 12.57 -0.86
N VAL A 53 -6.07 13.81 -1.36
CA VAL A 53 -4.89 14.66 -1.56
C VAL A 53 -4.58 15.57 -0.36
N HIS A 54 -5.29 15.38 0.75
CA HIS A 54 -5.02 16.07 2.01
C HIS A 54 -4.49 15.09 3.05
N ARG A 55 -3.35 15.43 3.65
CA ARG A 55 -2.72 14.66 4.72
C ARG A 55 -3.65 14.26 5.88
N THR A 56 -4.62 15.11 6.24
CA THR A 56 -5.60 14.79 7.30
C THR A 56 -6.53 13.66 6.87
N ASP A 57 -7.04 13.69 5.64
CA ASP A 57 -7.98 12.69 5.13
C ASP A 57 -7.28 11.34 4.95
N LEU A 58 -6.01 11.38 4.54
CA LEU A 58 -5.13 10.21 4.54
C LEU A 58 -4.99 9.65 5.96
N ALA A 59 -4.59 10.48 6.93
CA ALA A 59 -4.39 10.04 8.30
C ALA A 59 -5.65 9.40 8.91
N ASP A 60 -6.82 10.00 8.68
CA ASP A 60 -8.10 9.48 9.16
C ASP A 60 -8.45 8.13 8.53
N THR A 61 -8.17 7.96 7.22
CA THR A 61 -8.37 6.69 6.53
C THR A 61 -7.47 5.59 7.09
N LEU A 62 -6.17 5.88 7.29
CA LEU A 62 -5.23 4.92 7.87
C LEU A 62 -5.59 4.57 9.32
N ALA A 63 -5.97 5.57 10.13
CA ALA A 63 -6.36 5.36 11.52
C ALA A 63 -7.64 4.53 11.63
N THR A 64 -8.61 4.78 10.75
CA THR A 64 -9.86 4.01 10.67
C THR A 64 -9.59 2.57 10.29
N ALA A 65 -8.76 2.33 9.26
CA ALA A 65 -8.40 0.99 8.83
C ALA A 65 -7.70 0.19 9.95
N LEU A 66 -6.80 0.85 10.70
CA LEU A 66 -6.08 0.22 11.80
C LEU A 66 -6.98 -0.05 13.02
N GLY A 67 -8.06 0.70 13.23
CA GLY A 67 -8.97 0.46 14.36
C GLY A 67 -8.28 0.49 15.73
N GLY A 68 -7.22 1.30 15.88
CA GLY A 68 -6.40 1.37 17.09
C GLY A 68 -5.25 0.35 17.19
N LEU A 69 -5.08 -0.53 16.19
CA LEU A 69 -3.92 -1.40 16.07
C LEU A 69 -2.66 -0.60 15.72
N VAL A 70 -1.51 -1.06 16.22
CA VAL A 70 -0.20 -0.55 15.81
C VAL A 70 0.39 -1.49 14.76
N PRO A 71 0.60 -1.05 13.51
CA PRO A 71 1.16 -1.92 12.49
C PRO A 71 2.63 -2.21 12.78
N THR A 72 3.04 -3.46 12.55
CA THR A 72 4.43 -3.90 12.51
C THR A 72 5.16 -3.32 11.29
N GLY A 73 4.44 -3.08 10.20
CA GLY A 73 4.98 -2.49 8.99
C GLY A 73 3.89 -1.90 8.09
N VAL A 74 4.32 -1.05 7.16
CA VAL A 74 3.46 -0.45 6.14
C VAL A 74 4.00 -0.82 4.76
N LEU A 75 3.13 -1.29 3.87
CA LEU A 75 3.41 -1.47 2.45
C LEU A 75 2.51 -0.55 1.64
N SER A 76 3.08 0.39 0.90
CA SER A 76 2.34 1.22 -0.04
C SER A 76 2.39 0.63 -1.45
N LEU A 77 1.22 0.37 -2.03
CA LEU A 77 1.06 -0.08 -3.42
C LEU A 77 0.43 1.00 -4.30
N LEU A 78 0.44 2.25 -3.84
CA LEU A 78 -0.10 3.40 -4.59
C LEU A 78 0.55 3.56 -5.96
N ALA A 79 1.80 3.12 -6.12
CA ALA A 79 2.49 3.10 -7.41
C ALA A 79 1.78 2.26 -8.50
N ALA A 80 0.80 1.41 -8.15
CA ALA A 80 0.00 0.70 -9.16
C ALA A 80 -0.96 1.63 -9.94
N ALA A 81 -1.31 2.80 -9.36
CA ALA A 81 -2.18 3.80 -9.97
C ALA A 81 -1.38 4.77 -10.86
N ASP A 82 -0.91 4.26 -12.01
CA ASP A 82 -0.06 4.99 -12.97
C ASP A 82 -0.82 5.99 -13.86
N ARG A 83 -2.15 5.99 -13.81
CA ARG A 83 -2.97 6.91 -14.61
C ARG A 83 -2.82 8.35 -14.09
N PRO A 84 -2.91 9.37 -14.96
CA PRO A 84 -2.87 10.77 -14.54
C PRO A 84 -3.95 11.09 -13.49
N HIS A 85 -3.57 11.90 -12.49
CA HIS A 85 -4.51 12.41 -11.49
C HIS A 85 -5.50 13.40 -12.13
N PRO A 86 -6.81 13.36 -11.78
CA PRO A 86 -7.81 14.25 -12.38
C PRO A 86 -7.50 15.73 -12.19
N ASP A 87 -7.08 16.13 -10.99
CA ASP A 87 -6.78 17.54 -10.66
C ASP A 87 -5.30 17.92 -10.84
N HIS A 88 -4.44 16.93 -11.05
CA HIS A 88 -2.99 17.09 -11.19
C HIS A 88 -2.47 16.25 -12.36
N PRO A 89 -2.92 16.52 -13.60
CA PRO A 89 -2.70 15.63 -14.75
C PRO A 89 -1.23 15.44 -15.14
N ALA A 90 -0.31 16.26 -14.61
CA ALA A 90 1.13 16.09 -14.78
C ALA A 90 1.73 14.97 -13.89
N LEU A 91 0.96 14.43 -12.96
CA LEU A 91 1.39 13.41 -11.99
C LEU A 91 0.53 12.14 -12.13
N PRO A 92 1.13 10.94 -12.00
CA PRO A 92 0.35 9.73 -11.73
C PRO A 92 -0.42 9.87 -10.42
N THR A 93 -1.64 9.34 -10.36
CA THR A 93 -2.48 9.34 -9.15
C THR A 93 -1.74 8.78 -7.95
N GLY A 94 -1.02 7.68 -8.11
CA GLY A 94 -0.23 7.07 -7.04
C GLY A 94 0.83 8.00 -6.45
N THR A 95 1.49 8.80 -7.29
CA THR A 95 2.49 9.78 -6.87
C THR A 95 1.83 10.95 -6.13
N ALA A 96 0.71 11.47 -6.65
CA ALA A 96 -0.03 12.55 -6.00
C ALA A 96 -0.49 12.16 -4.58
N LEU A 97 -1.03 10.95 -4.40
CA LEU A 97 -1.44 10.43 -3.10
C LEU A 97 -0.28 10.16 -2.14
N THR A 98 0.93 9.91 -2.65
CA THR A 98 2.11 9.68 -1.80
C THR A 98 2.64 10.98 -1.15
N VAL A 99 2.39 12.13 -1.79
CA VAL A 99 2.91 13.44 -1.34
C VAL A 99 1.85 14.33 -0.68
N ALA A 100 0.62 13.81 -0.53
CA ALA A 100 -0.53 14.48 0.07
C ALA A 100 -0.31 14.93 1.53
#